data_AF-A0AAQ4R8B7-F1
#
_entry.id   AF-A0AAQ4R8B7-F1
#
_cell.length_a   1.000
_cell.length_b   1.000
_cell.length_c   1.000
_cell.angle_alpha   90.00
_cell.angle_beta   90.00
_cell.angle_gamma   90.00
#
_symmetry.space_group_name_H-M   'P 1'
#
loop_
_entity.id
_entity.type
_entity.pdbx_description
1 polymer ?
#
loop_
_entity_poly.entity_id
_entity_poly.type
_entity_poly.pdbx_seq_one_letter_code
_entity_poly.pdbx_strand_id
1 'polypeptide(L)'
;MGHTLFGALGLFSLNILLYCGHAQDVPQSVLTVSPSWTSPGDSVTLTCSVEPPSAGWRFFWYKAVPKGSIAYTYELLAGGTTGTEQDSYIIHGQTHTAGYKCRAGRGDPVFYTQNSDLKFVWSGGVNPAASLTVSPHRLQHFSTESLSLICEGNSAEWRVKKADEDGKRSICSKWGAMNGSTCNTDTRASSGVYWCESETQSSNAANITIHRESVTLHCRHGDQRKEKNADFYKDKTLIEMDTNHQHTHEITISLMSDGSSYKCRFKD
;
A
#
# COMPACT_ATOMS: atom_id res chain seq x y z
N MET A 1 2.37 52.67 68.29
CA MET A 1 3.82 52.53 68.10
C MET A 1 4.10 51.10 67.63
N GLY A 2 4.84 50.94 66.52
CA GLY A 2 5.75 49.82 66.31
C GLY A 2 5.21 48.46 65.82
N HIS A 3 5.32 48.25 64.50
CA HIS A 3 5.94 47.11 63.78
C HIS A 3 5.71 45.63 64.16
N THR A 4 5.07 44.93 63.19
CA THR A 4 5.53 43.76 62.40
C THR A 4 6.25 42.53 63.00
N LEU A 5 5.67 41.37 62.63
CA LEU A 5 6.26 40.13 62.06
C LEU A 5 6.89 39.06 62.98
N PHE A 6 6.36 37.82 62.90
CA PHE A 6 7.04 36.51 62.72
C PHE A 6 5.90 35.46 62.73
N GLY A 7 5.59 34.66 61.70
CA GLY A 7 6.47 33.88 60.86
C GLY A 7 6.40 32.40 61.30
N ALA A 8 5.33 31.68 60.94
CA ALA A 8 5.21 30.24 61.18
C ALA A 8 4.97 29.52 59.84
N LEU A 9 6.07 29.10 59.21
CA LEU A 9 6.08 28.19 58.06
C LEU A 9 5.95 26.75 58.58
N GLY A 10 4.74 26.21 58.56
CA GLY A 10 4.50 24.79 58.75
C GLY A 10 4.80 24.04 57.45
N LEU A 11 5.85 23.23 57.47
CA LEU A 11 6.22 22.28 56.42
C LEU A 11 5.13 21.21 56.26
N PHE A 12 4.40 21.25 55.14
CA PHE A 12 3.71 20.07 54.62
C PHE A 12 4.57 19.45 53.52
N SER A 13 5.31 18.41 53.88
CA SER A 13 6.05 17.56 52.97
C SER A 13 5.09 16.76 52.09
N LEU A 14 4.79 17.25 50.89
CA LEU A 14 4.20 16.43 49.83
C LEU A 14 5.35 15.79 49.04
N ASN A 15 5.77 14.61 49.46
CA ASN A 15 6.60 13.72 48.64
C ASN A 15 5.75 13.24 47.45
N ILE A 16 5.71 14.04 46.39
CA ILE A 16 5.31 13.54 45.08
C ILE A 16 6.55 12.80 44.55
N LEU A 17 6.60 11.50 44.78
CA LEU A 17 7.38 10.60 43.94
C LEU A 17 6.81 10.71 42.52
N LEU A 18 7.36 11.64 41.74
CA LEU A 18 7.27 11.60 40.28
C LEU A 18 7.99 10.33 39.85
N TYR A 19 7.23 9.23 39.79
CA TYR A 19 7.60 8.05 39.03
C TYR A 19 7.58 8.46 37.56
N CYS A 20 8.64 9.13 37.14
CA CYS A 20 8.89 9.47 35.74
C CYS A 20 9.40 8.20 35.04
N GLY A 21 8.56 7.17 35.00
CA GLY A 21 8.71 6.05 34.09
C GLY A 21 8.23 6.48 32.70
N HIS A 22 8.85 7.51 32.11
CA HIS A 22 8.72 7.72 30.68
C HIS A 22 9.45 6.55 30.02
N ALA A 23 8.70 5.57 29.52
CA ALA A 23 9.20 4.73 28.45
C ALA A 23 9.70 5.68 27.37
N GLN A 24 11.02 5.77 27.17
CA GLN A 24 11.58 6.57 26.08
C GLN A 24 11.08 5.94 24.78
N ASP A 25 10.10 6.56 24.16
CA ASP A 25 9.62 6.12 22.87
C ASP A 25 10.77 6.30 21.86
N VAL A 26 11.29 5.19 21.34
CA VAL A 26 12.43 5.20 20.43
C VAL A 26 11.95 5.83 19.12
N PRO A 27 12.56 6.94 18.65
CA PRO A 27 12.09 7.62 17.45
C PRO A 27 12.05 6.68 16.23
N GLN A 28 11.12 6.94 15.31
CA GLN A 28 10.93 6.14 14.10
C GLN A 28 11.54 6.84 12.89
N SER A 29 12.26 6.10 12.04
CA SER A 29 12.69 6.60 10.74
C SER A 29 11.56 6.50 9.72
N VAL A 30 11.40 7.51 8.87
CA VAL A 30 10.38 7.54 7.81
C VAL A 30 11.06 7.64 6.46
N LEU A 31 10.83 6.65 5.61
CA LEU A 31 11.38 6.58 4.26
C LEU A 31 10.36 7.06 3.23
N THR A 32 10.81 7.94 2.35
CA THR A 32 10.09 8.36 1.14
C THR A 32 10.95 8.08 -0.10
N VAL A 33 10.29 7.82 -1.23
CA VAL A 33 10.95 7.48 -2.50
C VAL A 33 10.36 8.32 -3.62
N SER A 34 11.23 8.88 -4.47
CA SER A 34 10.79 9.72 -5.59
C SER A 34 11.71 9.57 -6.82
N PRO A 35 11.16 9.18 -7.99
CA PRO A 35 9.82 8.66 -8.20
C PRO A 35 9.67 7.22 -7.66
N SER A 36 8.43 6.78 -7.39
CA SER A 36 8.13 5.40 -7.00
C SER A 36 7.99 4.45 -8.20
N TRP A 37 7.83 4.99 -9.40
CA TRP A 37 7.75 4.26 -10.67
C TRP A 37 8.77 4.80 -11.65
N THR A 38 9.68 3.95 -12.11
CA THR A 38 10.81 4.34 -12.98
C THR A 38 10.77 3.66 -14.33
N SER A 39 11.22 4.38 -15.35
CA SER A 39 11.69 3.74 -16.58
C SER A 39 13.10 3.17 -16.37
N PRO A 40 13.50 2.13 -17.11
CA PRO A 40 14.85 1.59 -17.00
C PRO A 40 15.92 2.66 -17.24
N GLY A 41 16.85 2.80 -16.29
CA GLY A 41 17.93 3.79 -16.38
C GLY A 41 17.66 5.08 -15.60
N ASP A 42 16.42 5.34 -15.19
CA ASP A 42 16.09 6.49 -14.35
C ASP A 42 16.78 6.38 -12.98
N SER A 43 17.00 7.54 -12.36
CA SER A 43 17.51 7.60 -10.99
C SER A 43 16.37 7.83 -10.00
N VAL A 44 16.48 7.23 -8.82
CA VAL A 44 15.52 7.40 -7.72
C VAL A 44 16.21 8.01 -6.52
N THR A 45 15.54 8.98 -5.92
CA THR A 45 15.97 9.56 -4.64
C THR A 45 15.20 8.92 -3.50
N LEU A 46 15.92 8.27 -2.60
CA LEU A 46 15.43 7.88 -1.28
C LEU A 46 15.66 9.05 -0.33
N THR A 47 14.66 9.41 0.49
CA THR A 47 14.81 10.43 1.55
C THR A 47 14.34 9.86 2.87
N CYS A 48 15.14 10.02 3.92
CA CYS A 48 14.89 9.47 5.25
C CYS A 48 14.77 10.60 6.26
N SER A 49 13.68 10.64 7.02
CA SER A 49 13.50 11.55 8.13
C SER A 49 13.34 10.77 9.44
N VAL A 50 13.37 11.48 10.58
CA VAL A 50 13.12 10.92 11.91
C VAL A 50 11.93 11.63 12.52
N GLU A 51 11.02 10.85 13.10
CA GLU A 51 9.83 11.36 13.78
C GLU A 51 9.92 11.03 15.29
N PRO A 52 9.80 12.04 16.18
CA PRO A 52 9.67 13.47 15.88
C PRO A 52 10.96 14.10 15.30
N PRO A 53 10.85 15.16 14.47
CA PRO A 53 12.00 15.81 13.83
C PRO A 53 13.05 16.28 14.83
N SER A 54 14.32 15.92 14.58
CA SER A 54 15.46 16.36 15.38
C SER A 54 16.76 16.32 14.57
N ALA A 55 17.80 16.99 15.04
CA ALA A 55 19.09 17.11 14.35
C ALA A 55 20.14 16.10 14.85
N GLY A 56 21.27 16.05 14.14
CA GLY A 56 22.44 15.25 14.50
C GLY A 56 22.36 13.76 14.11
N TRP A 57 21.42 13.39 13.24
CA TRP A 57 21.27 12.04 12.75
C TRP A 57 22.25 11.72 11.63
N ARG A 58 22.73 10.48 11.63
CA ARG A 58 23.41 9.85 10.51
C ARG A 58 22.54 8.72 10.00
N PHE A 59 22.38 8.64 8.68
CA PHE A 59 21.44 7.75 8.04
C PHE A 59 22.13 6.50 7.47
N PHE A 60 21.41 5.38 7.56
CA PHE A 60 21.82 4.08 7.08
C PHE A 60 20.76 3.61 6.10
N TRP A 61 21.20 3.16 4.93
CA TRP A 61 20.33 2.83 3.81
C TRP A 61 20.43 1.35 3.52
N TYR A 62 19.28 0.68 3.37
CA TYR A 62 19.23 -0.75 3.19
C TYR A 62 18.41 -1.14 1.97
N LYS A 63 18.88 -2.15 1.24
CA LYS A 63 18.12 -2.87 0.22
C LYS A 63 17.48 -4.09 0.84
N ALA A 64 16.20 -4.31 0.55
CA ALA A 64 15.50 -5.51 0.96
C ALA A 64 15.89 -6.67 0.04
N VAL A 65 16.25 -7.80 0.65
CA VAL A 65 16.55 -9.06 -0.01
C VAL A 65 15.49 -10.08 0.39
N PRO A 66 14.79 -10.71 -0.56
CA PRO A 66 13.74 -11.67 -0.25
C PRO A 66 14.28 -12.82 0.60
N LYS A 67 13.54 -13.19 1.65
CA LYS A 67 13.83 -14.35 2.50
C LYS A 67 12.54 -15.16 2.71
N GLY A 68 12.44 -16.30 2.03
CA GLY A 68 11.25 -17.14 2.08
C GLY A 68 10.04 -16.49 1.38
N SER A 69 8.85 -16.62 1.97
CA SER A 69 7.59 -16.26 1.27
C SER A 69 7.18 -14.79 1.36
N ILE A 70 7.38 -14.10 2.49
CA ILE A 70 6.95 -12.69 2.67
C ILE A 70 7.95 -11.84 3.45
N ALA A 71 8.98 -12.47 4.01
CA ALA A 71 9.96 -11.80 4.83
C ALA A 71 11.11 -11.28 3.97
N TYR A 72 11.81 -10.27 4.50
CA TYR A 72 12.97 -9.68 3.87
C TYR A 72 14.11 -9.60 4.88
N THR A 73 15.32 -9.86 4.41
CA THR A 73 16.55 -9.40 5.06
C THR A 73 16.99 -8.07 4.46
N TYR A 74 17.97 -7.42 5.07
CA TYR A 74 18.39 -6.08 4.69
C TYR A 74 19.90 -6.04 4.50
N GLU A 75 20.32 -5.66 3.30
CA GLU A 75 21.72 -5.43 2.95
C GLU A 75 22.02 -3.94 2.96
N LEU A 76 23.15 -3.55 3.54
CA LEU A 76 23.54 -2.14 3.65
C LEU A 76 24.01 -1.62 2.28
N LEU A 77 23.35 -0.58 1.78
CA LEU A 77 23.68 0.12 0.54
C LEU A 77 24.67 1.27 0.77
N ALA A 78 24.41 2.06 1.80
CA ALA A 78 25.17 3.26 2.11
C ALA A 78 25.10 3.58 3.61
N GLY A 79 26.11 4.31 4.08
CA GLY A 79 26.31 4.64 5.48
C GLY A 79 27.42 3.84 6.16
N GLY A 80 27.83 2.68 5.61
CA GLY A 80 28.92 1.89 6.20
C GLY A 80 28.73 1.68 7.72
N THR A 81 29.79 1.87 8.50
CA THR A 81 29.73 1.76 9.97
C THR A 81 29.28 3.04 10.67
N THR A 82 29.40 4.21 10.03
CA THR A 82 29.22 5.52 10.69
C THR A 82 27.94 6.27 10.26
N GLY A 83 27.26 5.83 9.21
CA GLY A 83 26.12 6.51 8.60
C GLY A 83 26.50 7.73 7.73
N THR A 84 25.57 8.17 6.88
CA THR A 84 25.69 9.40 6.07
C THR A 84 25.05 10.59 6.78
N GLU A 85 25.65 11.77 6.69
CA GLU A 85 24.98 13.00 7.16
C GLU A 85 23.85 13.43 6.22
N GLN A 86 23.97 13.09 4.93
CA GLN A 86 22.92 13.33 3.97
C GLN A 86 21.72 12.44 4.27
N ASP A 87 20.55 13.08 4.36
CA ASP A 87 19.23 12.48 4.56
C ASP A 87 18.62 11.94 3.26
N SER A 88 19.35 12.06 2.15
CA SER A 88 18.96 11.56 0.82
C SER A 88 20.02 10.66 0.21
N TYR A 89 19.59 9.62 -0.52
CA TYR A 89 20.45 8.70 -1.26
C TYR A 89 19.89 8.45 -2.67
N ILE A 90 20.74 8.58 -3.69
CA ILE A 90 20.35 8.40 -5.09
C ILE A 90 20.74 7.00 -5.56
N ILE A 91 19.76 6.26 -6.08
CA ILE A 91 19.94 4.98 -6.76
C ILE A 91 19.97 5.25 -8.26
N HIS A 92 21.01 4.77 -8.94
CA HIS A 92 21.14 4.90 -10.39
C HIS A 92 20.85 3.58 -11.11
N GLY A 93 20.23 3.65 -12.28
CA GLY A 93 20.14 2.53 -13.21
C GLY A 93 19.33 1.34 -12.70
N GLN A 94 18.35 1.57 -11.83
CA GLN A 94 17.50 0.51 -11.30
C GLN A 94 16.61 -0.04 -12.42
N THR A 95 16.80 -1.32 -12.77
CA THR A 95 16.06 -1.98 -13.86
C THR A 95 14.96 -2.91 -13.38
N HIS A 96 14.94 -3.24 -12.09
CA HIS A 96 14.01 -4.19 -11.49
C HIS A 96 13.23 -3.56 -10.35
N THR A 97 12.17 -4.22 -9.91
CA THR A 97 11.52 -3.89 -8.65
C THR A 97 12.50 -4.06 -7.49
N ALA A 98 12.55 -3.11 -6.55
CA ALA A 98 13.36 -3.25 -5.34
C ALA A 98 12.73 -2.56 -4.14
N GLY A 99 12.90 -3.17 -2.96
CA GLY A 99 12.47 -2.62 -1.68
C GLY A 99 13.64 -1.96 -0.92
N TYR A 100 13.34 -0.90 -0.18
CA TYR A 100 14.31 -0.13 0.59
C TYR A 100 13.82 0.20 2.00
N LYS A 101 14.77 0.27 2.94
CA LYS A 101 14.56 0.77 4.30
C LYS A 101 15.64 1.76 4.67
N CYS A 102 15.32 2.66 5.59
CA CYS A 102 16.33 3.50 6.23
C CYS A 102 16.27 3.39 7.75
N ARG A 103 17.38 3.76 8.39
CA ARG A 103 17.52 3.89 9.84
C ARG A 103 18.39 5.11 10.13
N ALA A 104 18.23 5.72 11.30
CA ALA A 104 19.07 6.80 11.76
C ALA A 104 19.79 6.42 13.06
N GLY A 105 21.00 6.94 13.24
CA GLY A 105 21.80 6.79 14.46
C GLY A 105 22.50 8.10 14.85
N ARG A 106 22.72 8.33 16.14
CA ARG A 106 23.46 9.51 16.65
C ARG A 106 24.13 9.24 17.99
N GLY A 107 25.12 10.08 18.34
CA GLY A 107 25.83 10.02 19.62
C GLY A 107 26.96 8.99 19.66
N ASP A 108 27.65 8.94 20.80
CA ASP A 108 28.74 7.99 21.11
C ASP A 108 28.58 7.51 22.56
N PRO A 109 28.13 6.25 22.82
CA PRO A 109 27.83 5.20 21.85
C PRO A 109 26.57 5.51 21.02
N VAL A 110 26.50 4.93 19.82
CA VAL A 110 25.42 5.23 18.85
C VAL A 110 24.05 4.77 19.36
N PHE A 111 23.15 5.73 19.54
CA PHE A 111 21.72 5.51 19.74
C PHE A 111 21.00 5.46 18.39
N TYR A 112 20.24 4.40 18.16
CA TYR A 112 19.55 4.16 16.89
C TYR A 112 18.04 4.30 16.99
N THR A 113 17.42 4.78 15.92
CA THR A 113 15.98 4.76 15.71
C THR A 113 15.45 3.36 15.39
N GLN A 114 14.12 3.21 15.42
CA GLN A 114 13.46 2.12 14.73
C GLN A 114 13.64 2.25 13.21
N ASN A 115 13.74 1.11 12.53
CA ASN A 115 13.81 1.08 11.07
C ASN A 115 12.53 1.65 10.46
N SER A 116 12.65 2.27 9.30
CA SER A 116 11.49 2.69 8.53
C SER A 116 10.62 1.52 8.07
N ASP A 117 9.40 1.85 7.69
CA ASP A 117 8.61 0.95 6.86
C ASP A 117 9.31 0.68 5.52
N LEU A 118 9.01 -0.49 4.94
CA LEU A 118 9.57 -0.90 3.66
C LEU A 118 8.86 -0.13 2.54
N LYS A 119 9.63 0.55 1.68
CA LYS A 119 9.11 1.21 0.48
C LYS A 119 9.69 0.56 -0.77
N PHE A 120 8.88 0.44 -1.82
CA PHE A 120 9.30 -0.14 -3.09
C PHE A 120 9.46 0.93 -4.15
N VAL A 121 10.42 0.69 -5.02
CA VAL A 121 10.58 1.35 -6.31
C VAL A 121 10.24 0.31 -7.37
N TRP A 122 9.28 0.65 -8.22
CA TRP A 122 8.77 -0.22 -9.28
C TRP A 122 9.43 0.14 -10.61
N SER A 123 9.86 -0.88 -11.37
CA SER A 123 10.36 -0.69 -12.74
C SER A 123 9.37 -1.28 -13.74
N GLY A 124 8.96 -0.52 -14.74
CA GLY A 124 8.11 -1.01 -15.82
C GLY A 124 8.84 -1.78 -16.91
N GLY A 125 10.17 -1.76 -16.94
CA GLY A 125 10.95 -2.31 -18.05
C GLY A 125 11.19 -3.81 -17.95
N VAL A 126 10.85 -4.53 -19.01
CA VAL A 126 11.04 -5.98 -19.12
C VAL A 126 12.53 -6.33 -19.23
N ASN A 127 12.99 -7.29 -18.43
CA ASN A 127 14.35 -7.82 -18.49
C ASN A 127 14.32 -9.33 -18.78
N PRO A 128 15.12 -9.86 -19.73
CA PRO A 128 15.19 -11.29 -20.02
C PRO A 128 15.54 -12.18 -18.80
N ALA A 129 16.27 -11.65 -17.82
CA ALA A 129 16.64 -12.40 -16.61
C ALA A 129 15.44 -12.61 -15.66
N ALA A 130 14.48 -11.69 -15.68
CA ALA A 130 13.32 -11.65 -14.78
C ALA A 130 12.22 -10.75 -15.36
N SER A 131 11.12 -11.34 -15.83
CA SER A 131 9.98 -10.61 -16.35
C SER A 131 8.65 -11.09 -15.78
N LEU A 132 7.73 -10.15 -15.64
CA LEU A 132 6.31 -10.39 -15.39
C LEU A 132 5.53 -9.98 -16.63
N THR A 133 4.70 -10.88 -17.13
CA THR A 133 3.71 -10.60 -18.18
C THR A 133 2.29 -10.85 -17.67
N VAL A 134 1.33 -10.09 -18.20
CA VAL A 134 -0.09 -10.18 -17.83
C VAL A 134 -0.87 -10.72 -19.01
N SER A 135 -1.65 -11.78 -18.78
CA SER A 135 -2.50 -12.41 -19.78
C SER A 135 -3.97 -12.44 -19.31
N PRO A 136 -4.94 -12.03 -20.15
CA PRO A 136 -4.75 -11.48 -21.48
C PRO A 136 -4.13 -10.07 -21.44
N HIS A 137 -3.30 -9.72 -22.42
CA HIS A 137 -2.68 -8.39 -22.47
C HIS A 137 -3.69 -7.35 -22.95
N ARG A 138 -4.29 -6.61 -22.01
CA ARG A 138 -5.31 -5.59 -22.29
C ARG A 138 -5.07 -4.37 -21.40
N LEU A 139 -5.59 -3.22 -21.81
CA LEU A 139 -5.55 -1.99 -21.02
C LEU A 139 -6.63 -1.95 -19.93
N GLN A 140 -7.72 -2.70 -20.13
CA GLN A 140 -8.86 -2.74 -19.24
C GLN A 140 -9.10 -4.16 -18.77
N HIS A 141 -9.28 -4.30 -17.45
CA HIS A 141 -9.58 -5.57 -16.79
C HIS A 141 -10.82 -5.39 -15.92
N PHE A 142 -11.70 -6.38 -15.94
CA PHE A 142 -12.93 -6.36 -15.16
C PHE A 142 -12.91 -7.38 -14.03
N SER A 143 -13.63 -7.10 -12.94
CA SER A 143 -13.67 -7.98 -11.76
C SER A 143 -14.29 -9.36 -12.04
N THR A 144 -15.03 -9.50 -13.14
CA THR A 144 -15.65 -10.75 -13.60
C THR A 144 -14.71 -11.61 -14.44
N GLU A 145 -13.58 -11.05 -14.89
CA GLU A 145 -12.59 -11.73 -15.72
C GLU A 145 -11.43 -12.28 -14.84
N SER A 146 -10.90 -13.44 -15.22
CA SER A 146 -9.67 -13.97 -14.61
C SER A 146 -8.43 -13.46 -15.33
N LEU A 147 -7.35 -13.29 -14.58
CA LEU A 147 -6.05 -12.86 -15.07
C LEU A 147 -4.98 -13.90 -14.74
N SER A 148 -4.04 -14.07 -15.64
CA SER A 148 -2.84 -14.89 -15.45
C SER A 148 -1.61 -13.98 -15.44
N LEU A 149 -0.88 -14.00 -14.33
CA LEU A 149 0.38 -13.30 -14.11
C LEU A 149 1.51 -14.30 -14.28
N ILE A 150 2.31 -14.14 -15.33
CA ILE A 150 3.29 -15.14 -15.76
C ILE A 150 4.69 -14.61 -15.48
N CYS A 151 5.46 -15.35 -14.68
CA CYS A 151 6.86 -15.05 -14.43
C CYS A 151 7.75 -15.83 -15.42
N GLU A 152 8.65 -15.12 -16.07
CA GLU A 152 9.68 -15.70 -16.94
C GLU A 152 11.07 -15.25 -16.47
N GLY A 153 12.09 -16.05 -16.80
CA GLY A 153 13.47 -15.81 -16.43
C GLY A 153 14.13 -17.02 -15.78
N ASN A 154 15.29 -16.80 -15.14
CA ASN A 154 16.22 -17.86 -14.76
C ASN A 154 15.94 -18.54 -13.42
N SER A 155 14.71 -18.45 -12.89
CA SER A 155 14.34 -19.05 -11.61
C SER A 155 13.15 -20.01 -11.76
N ALA A 156 13.23 -21.17 -11.12
CA ALA A 156 12.10 -22.08 -10.97
C ALA A 156 11.19 -21.73 -9.78
N GLU A 157 11.69 -20.90 -8.85
CA GLU A 157 11.03 -20.59 -7.56
C GLU A 157 10.35 -19.22 -7.58
N TRP A 158 9.77 -18.84 -8.71
CA TRP A 158 9.05 -17.58 -8.81
C TRP A 158 7.83 -17.54 -7.89
N ARG A 159 7.65 -16.39 -7.24
CA ARG A 159 6.43 -16.06 -6.51
C ARG A 159 5.90 -14.73 -7.02
N VAL A 160 4.64 -14.71 -7.42
CA VAL A 160 3.95 -13.46 -7.75
C VAL A 160 3.54 -12.76 -6.46
N LYS A 161 3.96 -11.51 -6.34
CA LYS A 161 3.63 -10.61 -5.24
C LYS A 161 2.62 -9.57 -5.70
N LYS A 162 1.92 -8.99 -4.73
CA LYS A 162 1.02 -7.86 -4.92
C LYS A 162 1.23 -6.82 -3.82
N ALA A 163 1.19 -5.55 -4.18
CA ALA A 163 0.95 -4.42 -3.30
C ALA A 163 -0.40 -3.77 -3.68
N ASP A 164 -1.31 -3.63 -2.72
CA ASP A 164 -2.56 -2.88 -2.93
C ASP A 164 -2.35 -1.37 -2.81
N GLU A 165 -3.44 -0.60 -2.92
CA GLU A 165 -3.41 0.87 -2.86
C GLU A 165 -2.89 1.40 -1.52
N ASP A 166 -3.11 0.66 -0.43
CA ASP A 166 -2.58 0.96 0.91
C ASP A 166 -1.10 0.53 1.07
N GLY A 167 -0.51 -0.06 0.04
CA GLY A 167 0.85 -0.60 0.06
C GLY A 167 0.99 -1.90 0.86
N LYS A 168 -0.13 -2.55 1.23
CA LYS A 168 -0.14 -3.82 1.92
C LYS A 168 0.21 -4.94 0.95
N ARG A 169 1.15 -5.77 1.39
CA ARG A 169 1.78 -6.80 0.56
C ARG A 169 1.16 -8.16 0.78
N SER A 170 1.03 -8.91 -0.31
CA SER A 170 0.52 -10.27 -0.31
C SER A 170 1.17 -11.12 -1.42
N ILE A 171 0.97 -12.43 -1.34
CA ILE A 171 1.45 -13.41 -2.32
C ILE A 171 0.27 -14.05 -3.04
N CYS A 172 0.50 -14.51 -4.27
CA CYS A 172 -0.52 -15.18 -5.09
C CYS A 172 -1.37 -16.19 -4.33
N SER A 173 -0.75 -17.07 -3.54
CA SER A 173 -1.46 -18.13 -2.78
C SER A 173 -2.52 -17.62 -1.78
N LYS A 174 -2.65 -16.30 -1.56
CA LYS A 174 -3.70 -15.68 -0.75
C LYS A 174 -4.89 -15.14 -1.54
N TRP A 175 -4.74 -14.93 -2.84
CA TRP A 175 -5.74 -14.29 -3.72
C TRP A 175 -5.89 -14.97 -5.09
N GLY A 176 -5.22 -16.11 -5.28
CA GLY A 176 -5.21 -16.89 -6.50
C GLY A 176 -4.43 -18.19 -6.33
N ALA A 177 -4.19 -18.87 -7.45
CA ALA A 177 -3.52 -20.16 -7.50
C ALA A 177 -2.24 -20.10 -8.35
N MET A 178 -1.12 -20.53 -7.76
CA MET A 178 0.14 -20.72 -8.48
C MET A 178 0.10 -22.05 -9.24
N ASN A 179 0.51 -22.04 -10.50
CA ASN A 179 0.82 -23.20 -11.32
C ASN A 179 2.20 -22.99 -11.96
N GLY A 180 3.23 -23.60 -11.38
CA GLY A 180 4.62 -23.32 -11.76
C GLY A 180 4.97 -21.84 -11.53
N SER A 181 5.42 -21.15 -12.59
CA SER A 181 5.74 -19.72 -12.58
C SER A 181 4.56 -18.81 -12.90
N THR A 182 3.36 -19.37 -13.09
CA THR A 182 2.13 -18.61 -13.41
C THR A 182 1.22 -18.51 -12.19
N CYS A 183 0.73 -17.32 -11.89
CA CYS A 183 -0.32 -17.08 -10.91
C CYS A 183 -1.63 -16.76 -11.62
N ASN A 184 -2.67 -17.55 -11.36
CA ASN A 184 -4.02 -17.26 -11.84
C ASN A 184 -4.81 -16.59 -10.72
N THR A 185 -5.35 -15.41 -10.99
CA THR A 185 -6.24 -14.73 -10.04
C THR A 185 -7.57 -15.48 -9.97
N ASP A 186 -8.14 -15.59 -8.78
CA ASP A 186 -9.55 -16.00 -8.67
C ASP A 186 -10.46 -14.90 -9.25
N THR A 187 -11.78 -15.14 -9.29
CA THR A 187 -12.83 -14.17 -9.75
C THR A 187 -12.97 -12.91 -8.88
N ARG A 188 -11.92 -12.55 -8.14
CA ARG A 188 -11.79 -11.38 -7.26
C ARG A 188 -10.42 -10.73 -7.43
N ALA A 189 -9.93 -10.66 -8.68
CA ALA A 189 -8.79 -9.81 -9.00
C ALA A 189 -9.05 -8.41 -8.44
N SER A 190 -8.02 -7.79 -7.86
CA SER A 190 -8.14 -6.47 -7.24
C SER A 190 -7.05 -5.56 -7.76
N SER A 191 -7.33 -4.26 -7.82
CA SER A 191 -6.33 -3.28 -8.27
C SER A 191 -5.07 -3.34 -7.42
N GLY A 192 -3.93 -3.02 -8.04
CA GLY A 192 -2.64 -2.94 -7.37
C GLY A 192 -1.45 -3.17 -8.29
N VAL A 193 -0.28 -3.15 -7.69
CA VAL A 193 0.99 -3.40 -8.37
C VAL A 193 1.44 -4.84 -8.15
N TYR A 194 1.79 -5.51 -9.23
CA TYR A 194 2.19 -6.92 -9.26
C TYR A 194 3.61 -7.06 -9.78
N TRP A 195 4.39 -8.00 -9.22
CA TRP A 195 5.74 -8.33 -9.68
C TRP A 195 6.08 -9.78 -9.34
N CYS A 196 7.06 -10.35 -10.02
CA CYS A 196 7.66 -11.63 -9.69
C CYS A 196 8.88 -11.43 -8.80
N GLU A 197 9.03 -12.29 -7.80
CA GLU A 197 10.15 -12.26 -6.88
C GLU A 197 10.61 -13.70 -6.60
N SER A 198 11.92 -13.91 -6.70
CA SER A 198 12.63 -15.10 -6.23
C SER A 198 13.59 -14.69 -5.12
N GLU A 199 14.35 -15.65 -4.56
CA GLU A 199 15.33 -15.34 -3.50
C GLU A 199 16.45 -14.42 -3.96
N THR A 200 16.76 -14.40 -5.25
CA THR A 200 17.92 -13.68 -5.80
C THR A 200 17.55 -12.46 -6.64
N GLN A 201 16.31 -12.41 -7.16
CA GLN A 201 15.94 -11.40 -8.15
C GLN A 201 14.46 -11.04 -8.10
N SER A 202 14.14 -9.87 -8.63
CA SER A 202 12.79 -9.38 -8.83
C SER A 202 12.61 -8.96 -10.29
N SER A 203 11.41 -9.10 -10.83
CA SER A 203 11.09 -8.69 -12.20
C SER A 203 10.73 -7.20 -12.28
N ASN A 204 10.32 -6.78 -13.48
CA ASN A 204 9.47 -5.61 -13.65
C ASN A 204 8.15 -5.75 -12.88
N ALA A 205 7.49 -4.62 -12.71
CA ALA A 205 6.17 -4.51 -12.11
C ALA A 205 5.11 -4.14 -13.16
N ALA A 206 3.88 -4.59 -12.91
CA ALA A 206 2.69 -4.21 -13.65
C ALA A 206 1.69 -3.55 -12.70
N ASN A 207 1.22 -2.35 -13.05
CA ASN A 207 0.12 -1.70 -12.33
C ASN A 207 -1.20 -2.07 -13.03
N ILE A 208 -2.04 -2.82 -12.33
CA ILE A 208 -3.31 -3.33 -12.86
C ILE A 208 -4.45 -2.64 -12.13
N THR A 209 -5.35 -2.01 -12.89
CA THR A 209 -6.60 -1.46 -12.39
C THR A 209 -7.74 -2.37 -12.78
N ILE A 210 -8.50 -2.85 -11.78
CA ILE A 210 -9.68 -3.68 -12.00
C ILE A 210 -10.92 -2.80 -11.94
N HIS A 211 -11.63 -2.76 -13.06
CA HIS A 211 -12.91 -2.09 -13.16
C HIS A 211 -14.02 -3.02 -12.70
N ARG A 212 -15.06 -2.45 -12.11
CA ARG A 212 -16.32 -3.15 -11.87
C ARG A 212 -17.21 -2.87 -13.05
N GLU A 213 -17.65 -3.92 -13.74
CA GLU A 213 -18.69 -3.76 -14.76
C GLU A 213 -19.94 -3.22 -14.08
N SER A 214 -20.57 -2.23 -14.71
CA SER A 214 -21.83 -1.68 -14.23
C SER A 214 -22.83 -1.62 -15.36
N VAL A 215 -24.09 -1.90 -15.04
CA VAL A 215 -25.20 -1.76 -15.98
C VAL A 215 -26.20 -0.79 -15.42
N THR A 216 -26.74 0.04 -16.31
CA THR A 216 -27.86 0.93 -15.97
C THR A 216 -29.16 0.23 -16.29
N LEU A 217 -29.95 -0.04 -15.26
CA LEU A 217 -31.30 -0.58 -15.38
C LEU A 217 -32.29 0.58 -15.47
N HIS A 218 -33.09 0.64 -16.52
CA HIS A 218 -34.18 1.61 -16.62
C HIS A 218 -35.53 0.94 -16.32
N CYS A 219 -36.31 1.54 -15.42
CA CYS A 219 -37.69 1.18 -15.16
C CYS A 219 -38.60 2.02 -16.07
N ARG A 220 -39.33 1.36 -16.98
CA ARG A 220 -40.22 2.04 -17.93
C ARG A 220 -41.68 1.72 -17.68
N HIS A 221 -42.51 2.75 -17.69
CA HIS A 221 -43.97 2.66 -17.63
C HIS A 221 -44.54 2.71 -19.06
N GLY A 222 -45.66 2.03 -19.31
CA GLY A 222 -46.28 1.96 -20.65
C GLY A 222 -46.78 3.32 -21.16
N ASP A 223 -47.10 4.24 -20.25
CA ASP A 223 -47.37 5.64 -20.55
C ASP A 223 -46.10 6.48 -20.30
N GLN A 224 -45.43 6.88 -21.40
CA GLN A 224 -44.15 7.61 -21.36
C GLN A 224 -44.28 9.10 -21.04
N ARG A 225 -45.50 9.61 -20.79
CA ARG A 225 -45.74 11.04 -20.58
C ARG A 225 -45.53 11.51 -19.13
N LYS A 226 -45.24 10.60 -18.20
CA LYS A 226 -45.00 10.91 -16.79
C LYS A 226 -43.75 10.20 -16.29
N GLU A 227 -42.70 10.97 -15.99
CA GLU A 227 -41.56 10.46 -15.23
C GLU A 227 -42.05 10.09 -13.83
N LYS A 228 -42.09 8.78 -13.55
CA LYS A 228 -42.44 8.24 -12.24
C LYS A 228 -41.21 7.70 -11.55
N ASN A 229 -41.07 8.02 -10.27
CA ASN A 229 -40.04 7.44 -9.43
C ASN A 229 -40.27 5.94 -9.28
N ALA A 230 -39.19 5.16 -9.31
CA ALA A 230 -39.23 3.72 -9.11
C ALA A 230 -38.30 3.31 -7.97
N ASP A 231 -38.74 2.33 -7.18
CA ASP A 231 -37.89 1.60 -6.26
C ASP A 231 -37.31 0.38 -6.98
N PHE A 232 -36.02 0.13 -6.75
CA PHE A 232 -35.32 -1.02 -7.31
C PHE A 232 -34.99 -2.03 -6.21
N TYR A 233 -35.12 -3.31 -6.54
CA TYR A 233 -34.91 -4.42 -5.63
C TYR A 233 -33.91 -5.41 -6.22
N LYS A 234 -32.97 -5.89 -5.40
CA LYS A 234 -32.08 -7.02 -5.69
C LYS A 234 -32.48 -8.19 -4.79
N ASP A 235 -32.90 -9.32 -5.38
CA ASP A 235 -33.33 -10.52 -4.64
C ASP A 235 -34.31 -10.22 -3.49
N LYS A 236 -35.30 -9.36 -3.80
CA LYS A 236 -36.34 -8.85 -2.88
C LYS A 236 -35.87 -7.83 -1.83
N THR A 237 -34.58 -7.52 -1.77
CA THR A 237 -34.03 -6.47 -0.89
C THR A 237 -34.06 -5.12 -1.62
N LEU A 238 -34.54 -4.08 -0.96
CA LEU A 238 -34.56 -2.71 -1.51
C LEU A 238 -33.12 -2.22 -1.69
N ILE A 239 -32.81 -1.65 -2.86
CA ILE A 239 -31.52 -1.00 -3.11
C ILE A 239 -31.63 0.43 -2.60
N GLU A 240 -30.86 0.78 -1.56
CA GLU A 240 -30.78 2.16 -1.08
C GLU A 240 -30.11 3.03 -2.15
N MET A 241 -30.82 4.05 -2.62
CA MET A 241 -30.32 5.02 -3.59
C MET A 241 -29.83 6.27 -2.88
N ASP A 242 -28.71 6.80 -3.36
CA ASP A 242 -28.13 8.02 -2.83
C ASP A 242 -29.10 9.21 -3.05
N THR A 243 -29.54 9.80 -1.95
CA THR A 243 -30.61 10.81 -1.87
C THR A 243 -30.35 12.11 -2.63
N ASN A 244 -29.17 12.27 -3.24
CA ASN A 244 -28.80 13.47 -4.01
C ASN A 244 -29.27 13.47 -5.47
N HIS A 245 -29.77 12.35 -6.02
CA HIS A 245 -30.37 12.30 -7.37
C HIS A 245 -31.88 12.12 -7.25
N GLN A 246 -32.59 13.24 -7.16
CA GLN A 246 -34.01 13.32 -6.76
C GLN A 246 -35.01 12.77 -7.80
N HIS A 247 -34.54 12.21 -8.92
CA HIS A 247 -35.37 11.65 -9.99
C HIS A 247 -34.64 10.50 -10.67
N THR A 248 -34.92 9.25 -10.29
CA THR A 248 -34.29 8.10 -10.94
C THR A 248 -35.33 7.05 -11.33
N HIS A 249 -35.71 7.09 -12.60
CA HIS A 249 -36.32 5.96 -13.30
C HIS A 249 -35.24 4.97 -13.79
N GLU A 250 -33.98 5.20 -13.43
CA GLU A 250 -32.84 4.38 -13.78
C GLU A 250 -31.89 4.20 -12.60
N ILE A 251 -31.20 3.06 -12.53
CA ILE A 251 -30.17 2.81 -11.51
C ILE A 251 -28.97 2.16 -12.16
N THR A 252 -27.77 2.62 -11.83
CA THR A 252 -26.53 1.95 -12.22
C THR A 252 -26.11 0.99 -11.11
N ILE A 253 -26.07 -0.30 -11.43
CA ILE A 253 -25.68 -1.38 -10.51
C ILE A 253 -24.36 -2.00 -10.98
N SER A 254 -23.53 -2.46 -10.04
CA SER A 254 -22.39 -3.30 -10.39
C SER A 254 -22.86 -4.71 -10.76
N LEU A 255 -22.39 -5.24 -11.90
CA LEU A 255 -22.65 -6.61 -12.30
C LEU A 255 -21.99 -7.57 -11.31
N MET A 256 -22.78 -8.49 -10.78
CA MET A 256 -22.33 -9.59 -9.93
C MET A 256 -22.69 -10.89 -10.63
N SER A 257 -21.73 -11.81 -10.76
CA SER A 257 -21.96 -13.15 -11.30
C SER A 257 -22.54 -14.10 -10.22
N ASP A 258 -23.47 -13.61 -9.41
CA ASP A 258 -24.10 -14.33 -8.30
C ASP A 258 -25.49 -14.88 -8.64
N GLY A 259 -25.96 -14.68 -9.88
CA GLY A 259 -27.27 -15.13 -10.33
C GLY A 259 -28.44 -14.29 -9.80
N SER A 260 -28.15 -13.10 -9.28
CA SER A 260 -29.16 -12.23 -8.68
C SER A 260 -30.22 -11.72 -9.65
N SER A 261 -31.43 -11.58 -9.12
CA SER A 261 -32.61 -11.06 -9.82
C SER A 261 -32.88 -9.60 -9.45
N TYR A 262 -33.19 -8.79 -10.46
CA TYR A 262 -33.52 -7.37 -10.29
C TYR A 262 -34.98 -7.09 -10.66
N LYS A 263 -35.65 -6.27 -9.86
CA LYS A 263 -37.02 -5.83 -10.10
C LYS A 263 -37.16 -4.35 -9.79
N CYS A 264 -37.93 -3.63 -10.58
CA CYS A 264 -38.35 -2.27 -10.26
C CYS A 264 -39.86 -2.20 -9.96
N ARG A 265 -40.26 -1.23 -9.14
CA ARG A 265 -41.66 -0.92 -8.85
C ARG A 265 -41.83 0.59 -8.81
N PHE A 266 -42.76 1.13 -9.60
CA PHE A 266 -43.10 2.55 -9.52
C PHE A 266 -43.71 2.89 -8.16
N LYS A 267 -43.37 4.06 -7.63
CA LYS A 267 -44.04 4.65 -6.47
C LYS A 267 -45.43 5.11 -6.90
N ASP A 268 -46.40 4.86 -6.03
CA ASP A 268 -47.79 5.29 -6.21
C ASP A 268 -47.94 6.81 -6.05
#